data_AF-X1T587-F1
#
_entry.id   AF-X1T587-F1
#
_cell.length_a   1.000
_cell.length_b   1.000
_cell.length_c   1.000
_cell.angle_alpha   90.00
_cell.angle_beta   90.00
_cell.angle_gamma   90.00
#
_symmetry.space_group_name_H-M   'P 1'
#
loop_
_entity.id
_entity.type
_entity.pdbx_description
1 polymer ?
#
loop_
_entity_poly.entity_id
_entity_poly.type
_entity_poly.pdbx_seq_one_letter_code
_entity_poly.pdbx_strand_id
1 'polypeptide(L)'
;YPLIEGEQNKKVLEKIGNLVADSISVIKDLGYLDTNFLSLLPIKIEQGEHKQIYSLVYDKVKAKLTSQELLPTSDGKYTKAGDALLARGKELTEFLNRNDIQELFLKKAWLDRNITDDKTTRELRDYLINELEIIEVDFESFARKITDKFLQTKSDEWMIDFYTRLLGQQSLWSYRGNKSILRTKPIIRLETNEHIAPFNDDSKIQVYLPTETKSEYKTVKHIFNVEAKSQLSSTFETRFDKYLPCVGYHLLIYSFLPRINFQVFQFVSAYFQLLSQLKMASFFLHQTSHKDLQKQNIHWYIQQSIS
;
A
#
# COMPACT_ATOMS: atom_id res chain seq x y z
N TYR A 1 -47.97 21.97 1.67
CA TYR A 1 -47.84 20.61 2.22
C TYR A 1 -47.92 20.69 3.75
N PRO A 2 -49.04 20.34 4.37
CA PRO A 2 -49.34 20.71 5.76
C PRO A 2 -48.84 19.69 6.82
N LEU A 3 -48.19 18.59 6.41
CA LEU A 3 -47.79 17.52 7.33
C LEU A 3 -46.69 17.92 8.34
N ILE A 4 -46.05 19.08 8.21
CA ILE A 4 -44.89 19.49 9.03
C ILE A 4 -45.13 20.80 9.81
N GLU A 5 -46.23 21.50 9.54
CA GLU A 5 -46.48 22.82 10.14
C GLU A 5 -46.98 22.74 11.59
N GLY A 6 -47.58 21.62 12.00
CA GLY A 6 -48.05 21.40 13.36
C GLY A 6 -46.94 21.07 14.36
N GLU A 7 -46.93 21.75 15.51
CA GLU A 7 -46.00 21.48 16.63
C GLU A 7 -46.03 20.01 17.08
N GLN A 8 -47.20 19.36 17.01
CA GLN A 8 -47.37 17.95 17.32
C GLN A 8 -46.62 17.05 16.33
N ASN A 9 -46.65 17.34 15.04
CA ASN A 9 -45.96 16.54 14.02
C ASN A 9 -44.44 16.64 14.20
N LYS A 10 -43.91 17.82 14.54
CA LYS A 10 -42.50 18.00 14.90
C LYS A 10 -42.10 17.15 16.10
N LYS A 11 -42.90 17.13 17.17
CA LYS A 11 -42.66 16.28 18.36
C LYS A 11 -42.67 14.79 18.04
N VAL A 12 -43.58 14.34 17.17
CA VAL A 12 -43.62 12.94 16.72
C VAL A 12 -42.36 12.59 15.93
N LEU A 13 -41.97 13.45 14.98
CA LEU A 13 -40.76 13.25 14.19
C LEU A 13 -39.49 13.23 15.06
N GLU A 14 -39.39 14.11 16.06
CA GLU A 14 -38.28 14.07 17.02
C GLU A 14 -38.22 12.74 17.78
N LYS A 15 -39.37 12.25 18.27
CA LYS A 15 -39.42 10.95 18.95
C LYS A 15 -38.99 9.82 18.03
N ILE A 16 -39.42 9.82 16.76
CA ILE A 16 -39.01 8.83 15.77
C ILE A 16 -37.50 8.90 15.54
N GLY A 17 -36.94 10.09 15.32
CA GLY A 17 -35.51 10.28 15.11
C GLY A 17 -34.67 9.81 16.30
N ASN A 18 -35.11 10.12 17.53
CA ASN A 18 -34.46 9.65 18.75
C ASN A 18 -34.56 8.11 18.88
N LEU A 19 -35.73 7.51 18.61
CA LEU A 19 -35.92 6.07 18.66
C LEU A 19 -35.02 5.33 17.65
N VAL A 20 -34.90 5.84 16.43
CA VAL A 20 -33.98 5.29 15.42
C VAL A 20 -32.54 5.39 15.91
N ALA A 21 -32.11 6.56 16.40
CA ALA A 21 -30.75 6.75 16.89
C ALA A 21 -30.43 5.87 18.11
N ASP A 22 -31.37 5.70 19.04
CA ASP A 22 -31.21 4.87 20.23
C ASP A 22 -31.22 3.38 19.87
N SER A 23 -31.95 2.97 18.83
CA SER A 23 -31.93 1.59 18.35
C SER A 23 -30.53 1.13 17.94
N ILE A 24 -29.66 2.02 17.46
CA ILE A 24 -28.29 1.69 17.05
C ILE A 24 -27.49 1.14 18.25
N SER A 25 -27.66 1.72 19.44
CA SER A 25 -27.03 1.23 20.66
C SER A 25 -27.55 -0.16 21.04
N VAL A 26 -28.85 -0.40 20.89
CA VAL A 26 -29.44 -1.74 21.13
C VAL A 26 -28.89 -2.76 20.15
N ILE A 27 -28.79 -2.41 18.86
CA ILE A 27 -28.22 -3.28 17.82
C ILE A 27 -26.74 -3.60 18.09
N LYS A 28 -25.97 -2.63 18.62
CA LYS A 28 -24.61 -2.87 19.13
C LYS A 28 -24.60 -3.90 20.25
N ASP A 29 -25.44 -3.72 21.26
CA ASP A 29 -25.48 -4.60 22.44
C ASP A 29 -25.91 -6.03 22.07
N LEU A 30 -26.71 -6.18 21.02
CA LEU A 30 -27.07 -7.48 20.44
C LEU A 30 -25.98 -8.11 19.55
N GLY A 31 -24.89 -7.39 19.28
CA GLY A 31 -23.78 -7.87 18.45
C GLY A 31 -24.04 -7.85 16.94
N TYR A 32 -25.05 -7.11 16.48
CA TYR A 32 -25.43 -7.02 15.06
C TYR A 32 -24.97 -5.72 14.38
N LEU A 33 -24.25 -4.85 15.10
CA LEU A 33 -23.74 -3.60 14.53
C LEU A 33 -22.46 -3.88 13.72
N ASP A 34 -22.62 -4.03 12.41
CA ASP A 34 -21.56 -4.22 11.43
C ASP A 34 -21.62 -3.15 10.30
N THR A 35 -20.72 -3.26 9.32
CA THR A 35 -20.66 -2.34 8.18
C THR A 35 -21.91 -2.42 7.30
N ASN A 36 -22.54 -3.59 7.19
CA ASN A 36 -23.76 -3.76 6.41
C ASN A 36 -24.92 -3.03 7.06
N PHE A 37 -25.08 -3.17 8.38
CA PHE A 37 -26.07 -2.44 9.15
C PHE A 37 -25.88 -0.93 9.02
N LEU A 38 -24.65 -0.42 9.14
CA LEU A 38 -24.37 1.00 8.94
C LEU A 38 -24.77 1.50 7.55
N SER A 39 -24.68 0.64 6.54
CA SER A 39 -25.07 0.98 5.16
C SER A 39 -26.59 1.02 4.96
N LEU A 40 -27.37 0.45 5.88
CA LEU A 40 -28.84 0.50 5.90
C LEU A 40 -29.39 1.73 6.63
N LEU A 41 -28.55 2.43 7.39
CA LEU A 41 -28.95 3.64 8.09
C LEU A 41 -29.31 4.76 7.09
N PRO A 42 -30.09 5.77 7.50
CA PRO A 42 -30.32 6.96 6.69
C PRO A 42 -29.03 7.80 6.63
N ILE A 43 -28.08 7.38 5.79
CA ILE A 43 -26.76 8.00 5.56
C ILE A 43 -26.73 8.83 4.28
N LYS A 44 -27.85 8.87 3.55
CA LYS A 44 -28.03 9.74 2.38
C LYS A 44 -28.88 10.94 2.75
N ILE A 45 -28.48 12.09 2.23
CA ILE A 45 -29.33 13.27 2.24
C ILE A 45 -30.40 13.07 1.16
N GLU A 46 -31.61 12.74 1.61
CA GLU A 46 -32.77 12.59 0.73
C GLU A 46 -33.10 13.90 0.01
N GLN A 47 -33.47 13.78 -1.27
CA GLN A 47 -33.93 14.90 -2.09
C GLN A 47 -35.43 14.76 -2.40
N GLY A 48 -36.11 15.89 -2.59
CA GLY A 48 -37.53 15.91 -2.95
C GLY A 48 -38.48 16.16 -1.77
N GLU A 49 -39.74 15.74 -1.94
CA GLU A 49 -40.89 16.22 -1.15
C GLU A 49 -40.86 15.82 0.34
N HIS A 50 -40.07 14.81 0.71
CA HIS A 50 -39.97 14.30 2.09
C HIS A 50 -38.67 14.68 2.81
N LYS A 51 -37.82 15.52 2.20
CA LYS A 51 -36.48 15.88 2.71
C LYS A 51 -36.48 16.28 4.18
N GLN A 52 -37.46 17.06 4.63
CA GLN A 52 -37.54 17.57 6.01
C GLN A 52 -37.75 16.48 7.07
N ILE A 53 -38.46 15.39 6.73
CA ILE A 53 -38.69 14.26 7.65
C ILE A 53 -37.41 13.43 7.76
N TYR A 54 -36.81 13.10 6.62
CA TYR A 54 -35.60 12.29 6.57
C TYR A 54 -34.39 13.03 7.15
N SER A 55 -34.29 14.35 6.96
CA SER A 55 -33.19 15.15 7.51
C SER A 55 -33.15 15.10 9.04
N LEU A 56 -34.31 15.11 9.71
CA LEU A 56 -34.33 15.05 11.17
C LEU A 56 -33.81 13.71 11.70
N VAL A 57 -34.24 12.60 11.09
CA VAL A 57 -33.75 11.26 11.47
C VAL A 57 -32.26 11.14 11.15
N TYR A 58 -31.85 11.60 9.97
CA TYR A 58 -30.46 11.68 9.55
C TYR A 58 -29.59 12.44 10.56
N ASP A 59 -30.02 13.62 11.00
CA ASP A 59 -29.29 14.46 11.94
C ASP A 59 -29.14 13.77 13.32
N LYS A 60 -30.19 13.09 13.79
CA LYS A 60 -30.15 12.33 15.04
C LYS A 60 -29.18 11.14 14.95
N VAL A 61 -29.21 10.40 13.85
CA VAL A 61 -28.28 9.28 13.59
C VAL A 61 -26.84 9.80 13.52
N LYS A 62 -26.60 10.87 12.75
CA LYS A 62 -25.30 11.52 12.64
C LYS A 62 -24.76 11.93 14.02
N ALA A 63 -25.54 12.67 14.80
CA ALA A 63 -25.15 13.10 16.14
C ALA A 63 -24.81 11.92 17.06
N LYS A 64 -25.54 10.81 16.96
CA LYS A 64 -25.30 9.59 17.73
C LYS A 64 -23.98 8.92 17.33
N LEU A 65 -23.75 8.71 16.03
CA LEU A 65 -22.51 8.11 15.51
C LEU A 65 -21.26 8.98 15.79
N THR A 66 -21.42 10.31 15.80
CA THR A 66 -20.33 11.23 16.16
C THR A 66 -19.95 11.15 17.64
N SER A 67 -20.95 11.09 18.52
CA SER A 67 -20.75 11.24 19.97
C SER A 67 -20.46 9.93 20.71
N GLN A 68 -20.88 8.79 20.17
CA GLN A 68 -20.79 7.50 20.86
C GLN A 68 -19.90 6.49 20.13
N GLU A 69 -19.46 5.46 20.85
CA GLU A 69 -18.68 4.35 20.30
C GLU A 69 -19.57 3.38 19.53
N LEU A 70 -19.97 3.77 18.32
CA LEU A 70 -20.90 3.04 17.46
C LEU A 70 -20.34 2.75 16.06
N LEU A 71 -19.05 2.99 15.83
CA LEU A 71 -18.40 2.67 14.57
C LEU A 71 -17.55 1.40 14.72
N PRO A 72 -17.86 0.31 13.98
CA PRO A 72 -17.10 -0.93 14.02
C PRO A 72 -15.62 -0.70 13.67
N THR A 73 -14.73 -1.30 14.46
CA THR A 73 -13.29 -1.20 14.29
C THR A 73 -12.69 -2.49 13.74
N SER A 74 -11.52 -2.40 13.13
CA SER A 74 -10.81 -3.57 12.57
C SER A 74 -10.42 -4.64 13.59
N ASP A 75 -10.43 -4.34 14.90
CA ASP A 75 -10.22 -5.28 16.01
C ASP A 75 -11.53 -5.86 16.57
N GLY A 76 -12.67 -5.66 15.88
CA GLY A 76 -13.98 -6.20 16.27
C GLY A 76 -14.63 -5.48 17.44
N LYS A 77 -14.20 -4.26 17.76
CA LYS A 77 -14.78 -3.40 18.79
C LYS A 77 -15.52 -2.23 18.14
N TYR A 78 -15.71 -1.17 18.91
CA TYR A 78 -16.36 0.06 18.45
C TYR A 78 -15.56 1.29 18.86
N THR A 79 -15.66 2.34 18.07
CA THR A 79 -15.07 3.65 18.34
C THR A 79 -16.05 4.77 18.01
N LYS A 80 -15.77 5.97 18.49
CA LYS A 80 -16.46 7.20 18.08
C LYS A 80 -15.78 7.84 16.88
N ALA A 81 -16.51 8.65 16.12
CA ALA A 81 -15.99 9.32 14.91
C ALA A 81 -14.70 10.10 15.18
N GLY A 82 -14.65 10.86 16.27
CA GLY A 82 -13.49 11.67 16.63
C GLY A 82 -12.21 10.87 16.90
N ASP A 83 -12.31 9.59 17.23
CA ASP A 83 -11.17 8.70 17.53
C ASP A 83 -10.86 7.72 16.38
N ALA A 84 -11.64 7.78 15.29
CA ALA A 84 -11.56 6.85 14.17
C ALA A 84 -10.58 7.32 13.08
N LEU A 85 -10.00 6.35 12.37
CA LEU A 85 -9.35 6.51 11.08
C LEU A 85 -9.93 5.52 10.09
N LEU A 86 -10.09 5.96 8.84
CA LEU A 86 -10.35 5.08 7.73
C LEU A 86 -9.04 4.82 6.98
N ALA A 87 -8.72 3.55 6.69
CA ALA A 87 -7.54 3.22 5.90
C ALA A 87 -7.90 3.09 4.42
N ARG A 88 -7.10 3.71 3.54
CA ARG A 88 -7.14 3.44 2.11
C ARG A 88 -6.40 2.13 1.83
N GLY A 89 -7.14 1.03 1.93
CA GLY A 89 -6.62 -0.33 1.75
C GLY A 89 -6.22 -1.01 3.06
N LYS A 90 -6.06 -2.33 3.01
CA LYS A 90 -5.85 -3.17 4.20
C LYS A 90 -4.43 -3.10 4.76
N GLU A 91 -3.45 -2.80 3.91
CA GLU A 91 -2.02 -2.84 4.26
C GLU A 91 -1.66 -1.97 5.47
N LEU A 92 -2.19 -0.75 5.57
CA LEU A 92 -1.90 0.14 6.69
C LEU A 92 -2.49 -0.37 8.01
N THR A 93 -3.65 -1.02 7.97
CA THR A 93 -4.30 -1.57 9.18
C THR A 93 -3.57 -2.79 9.73
N GLU A 94 -2.81 -3.49 8.89
CA GLU A 94 -1.98 -4.64 9.27
C GLU A 94 -0.60 -4.19 9.75
N PHE A 95 -0.12 -3.05 9.24
CA PHE A 95 1.21 -2.52 9.52
C PHE A 95 1.27 -1.61 10.76
N LEU A 96 0.28 -0.72 10.91
CA LEU A 96 0.26 0.29 11.97
C LEU A 96 -0.65 -0.14 13.11
N ASN A 97 -0.06 -0.32 14.29
CA ASN A 97 -0.80 -0.67 15.50
C ASN A 97 -1.47 0.56 16.15
N ARG A 98 -2.22 0.34 17.22
CA ARG A 98 -2.92 1.40 17.98
C ARG A 98 -1.98 2.50 18.47
N ASN A 99 -0.79 2.16 18.97
CA ASN A 99 0.17 3.15 19.47
C ASN A 99 0.71 4.00 18.31
N ASP A 100 0.97 3.39 17.15
CA ASP A 100 1.45 4.10 15.97
C ASP A 100 0.45 5.14 15.49
N ILE A 101 -0.83 4.78 15.38
CA ILE A 101 -1.86 5.72 14.93
C ILE A 101 -2.17 6.81 15.96
N GLN A 102 -2.03 6.49 17.26
CA GLN A 102 -2.18 7.48 18.32
C GLN A 102 -1.05 8.50 18.27
N GLU A 103 0.17 8.08 17.99
CA GLU A 103 1.33 8.96 17.87
C GLU A 103 1.26 9.82 16.59
N LEU A 104 0.91 9.22 15.44
CA LEU A 104 0.97 9.88 14.14
C LEU A 104 -0.26 10.76 13.81
N PHE A 105 -1.44 10.34 14.28
CA PHE A 105 -2.72 10.94 13.88
C PHE A 105 -3.57 11.40 15.07
N LEU A 106 -3.16 11.12 16.31
CA LEU A 106 -3.94 11.39 17.53
C LEU A 106 -5.30 10.69 17.52
N LYS A 107 -5.37 9.50 16.91
CA LYS A 107 -6.57 8.65 16.81
C LYS A 107 -6.32 7.30 17.45
N LYS A 108 -7.38 6.57 17.79
CA LYS A 108 -7.29 5.35 18.61
C LYS A 108 -7.58 4.06 17.86
N ALA A 109 -8.30 4.13 16.75
CA ALA A 109 -8.72 2.92 16.05
C ALA A 109 -8.86 3.10 14.54
N TRP A 110 -8.47 2.06 13.82
CA TRP A 110 -8.88 1.85 12.44
C TRP A 110 -10.31 1.33 12.39
N LEU A 111 -11.13 1.92 11.51
CA LEU A 111 -12.44 1.37 11.16
C LEU A 111 -12.31 0.00 10.49
N ASP A 112 -13.43 -0.71 10.44
CA ASP A 112 -13.53 -2.02 9.81
C ASP A 112 -12.98 -2.01 8.37
N ARG A 113 -12.20 -3.05 8.04
CA ARG A 113 -11.52 -3.22 6.74
C ARG A 113 -12.47 -3.54 5.59
N ASN A 114 -13.72 -3.87 5.88
CA ASN A 114 -14.77 -4.12 4.91
C ASN A 114 -15.35 -2.82 4.33
N ILE A 115 -15.05 -1.67 4.93
CA ILE A 115 -15.39 -0.35 4.38
C ILE A 115 -14.38 -0.03 3.27
N THR A 116 -14.70 -0.41 2.05
CA THR A 116 -13.81 -0.27 0.89
C THR A 116 -14.31 0.79 -0.10
N ASP A 117 -13.52 1.05 -1.13
CA ASP A 117 -13.89 1.92 -2.26
C ASP A 117 -14.72 1.18 -3.34
N ASP A 118 -15.21 -0.04 -3.04
CA ASP A 118 -16.10 -0.74 -3.94
C ASP A 118 -17.47 -0.05 -4.04
N LYS A 119 -18.24 -0.41 -5.09
CA LYS A 119 -19.55 0.19 -5.35
C LYS A 119 -20.56 -0.05 -4.22
N THR A 120 -20.36 -1.06 -3.37
CA THR A 120 -21.32 -1.44 -2.33
C THR A 120 -21.14 -0.63 -1.05
N THR A 121 -19.90 -0.24 -0.71
CA THR A 121 -19.59 0.52 0.50
C THR A 121 -19.21 1.98 0.24
N ARG A 122 -19.14 2.41 -1.03
CA ARG A 122 -18.76 3.80 -1.38
C ARG A 122 -19.62 4.85 -0.68
N GLU A 123 -20.93 4.62 -0.59
CA GLU A 123 -21.85 5.60 0.01
C GLU A 123 -21.63 5.74 1.52
N LEU A 124 -21.43 4.62 2.22
CA LEU A 124 -21.05 4.62 3.62
C LEU A 124 -19.69 5.30 3.81
N ARG A 125 -18.72 4.99 2.96
CA ARG A 125 -17.39 5.60 3.00
C ARG A 125 -17.47 7.14 2.83
N ASP A 126 -18.23 7.62 1.85
CA ASP A 126 -18.41 9.05 1.61
C ASP A 126 -19.10 9.73 2.79
N TYR A 127 -20.09 9.09 3.41
CA TYR A 127 -20.72 9.58 4.63
C TYR A 127 -19.72 9.68 5.79
N LEU A 128 -18.93 8.64 6.04
CA LEU A 128 -17.93 8.64 7.12
C LEU A 128 -16.90 9.76 6.95
N ILE A 129 -16.43 10.00 5.72
CA ILE A 129 -15.43 11.03 5.44
C ILE A 129 -16.05 12.43 5.50
N ASN A 130 -17.15 12.67 4.78
CA ASN A 130 -17.66 14.02 4.57
C ASN A 130 -18.58 14.47 5.70
N GLU A 131 -19.34 13.56 6.30
CA GLU A 131 -20.37 13.90 7.28
C GLU A 131 -19.88 13.69 8.71
N LEU A 132 -19.16 12.60 8.97
CA LEU A 132 -18.55 12.35 10.29
C LEU A 132 -17.13 12.90 10.42
N GLU A 133 -16.61 13.54 9.37
CA GLU A 133 -15.28 14.17 9.32
C GLU A 133 -14.13 13.19 9.66
N ILE A 134 -14.31 11.92 9.30
CA ILE A 134 -13.30 10.89 9.56
C ILE A 134 -12.19 11.00 8.53
N ILE A 135 -10.96 11.08 9.03
CA ILE A 135 -9.77 11.18 8.18
C ILE A 135 -9.52 9.83 7.51
N GLU A 136 -9.45 9.84 6.19
CA GLU A 136 -8.91 8.73 5.43
C GLU A 136 -7.38 8.87 5.33
N VAL A 137 -6.67 7.77 5.60
CA VAL A 137 -5.22 7.70 5.58
C VAL A 137 -4.77 6.68 4.56
N ASP A 138 -3.86 7.12 3.68
CA ASP A 138 -3.14 6.30 2.73
C ASP A 138 -1.62 6.36 2.99
N PHE A 139 -0.84 5.63 2.20
CA PHE A 139 0.62 5.59 2.37
C PHE A 139 1.27 6.97 2.15
N GLU A 140 0.68 7.84 1.33
CA GLU A 140 1.18 9.20 1.14
C GLU A 140 0.97 10.05 2.41
N SER A 141 -0.23 10.01 2.98
CA SER A 141 -0.59 10.69 4.23
C SER A 141 0.25 10.18 5.40
N PHE A 142 0.46 8.86 5.46
CA PHE A 142 1.40 8.24 6.40
C PHE A 142 2.84 8.75 6.20
N ALA A 143 3.36 8.74 4.97
CA ALA A 143 4.69 9.25 4.65
C ALA A 143 4.87 10.74 4.98
N ARG A 144 3.80 11.53 4.93
CA ARG A 144 3.80 12.93 5.37
C ARG A 144 3.95 13.05 6.89
N LYS A 145 3.34 12.15 7.66
CA LYS A 145 3.31 12.18 9.13
C LYS A 145 4.52 11.56 9.81
N ILE A 146 5.20 10.59 9.17
CA ILE A 146 6.39 9.97 9.79
C ILE A 146 7.47 11.01 10.12
N THR A 147 8.11 10.82 11.27
CA THR A 147 9.22 11.63 11.78
C THR A 147 10.41 10.72 12.12
N ASP A 148 11.60 11.30 12.21
CA ASP A 148 12.79 10.61 12.72
C ASP A 148 12.56 10.05 14.13
N LYS A 149 11.93 10.82 15.01
CA LYS A 149 11.59 10.39 16.38
C LYS A 149 10.70 9.15 16.39
N PHE A 150 9.62 9.17 15.60
CA PHE A 150 8.73 8.01 15.47
C PHE A 150 9.51 6.78 15.01
N LEU A 151 10.33 6.92 13.96
CA LEU A 151 11.09 5.82 13.39
C LEU A 151 12.16 5.28 14.34
N GLN A 152 12.80 6.12 15.16
CA GLN A 152 13.78 5.69 16.17
C GLN A 152 13.16 4.74 17.23
N THR A 153 11.85 4.85 17.50
CA THR A 153 11.17 3.95 18.45
C THR A 153 10.94 2.53 17.91
N LYS A 154 11.06 2.32 16.59
CA LYS A 154 10.66 1.07 15.95
C LYS A 154 11.78 0.04 15.95
N SER A 155 11.43 -1.23 16.07
CA SER A 155 12.41 -2.32 15.98
C SER A 155 12.96 -2.47 14.56
N ASP A 156 14.00 -3.27 14.39
CA ASP A 156 14.53 -3.53 13.05
C ASP A 156 13.52 -4.33 12.21
N GLU A 157 12.81 -5.30 12.79
CA GLU A 157 11.77 -6.08 12.11
C GLU A 157 10.66 -5.18 11.55
N TRP A 158 10.24 -4.18 12.33
CA TRP A 158 9.27 -3.19 11.86
C TRP A 158 9.82 -2.37 10.68
N MET A 159 11.10 -1.97 10.73
CA MET A 159 11.75 -1.25 9.63
C MET A 159 11.88 -2.10 8.37
N ILE A 160 12.09 -3.40 8.51
CA ILE A 160 12.12 -4.34 7.38
C ILE A 160 10.74 -4.41 6.73
N ASP A 161 9.66 -4.59 7.50
CA ASP A 161 8.30 -4.60 6.95
C ASP A 161 7.94 -3.24 6.32
N PHE A 162 8.36 -2.13 6.95
CA PHE A 162 8.21 -0.79 6.39
C PHE A 162 8.85 -0.67 5.01
N TYR A 163 10.13 -1.05 4.88
CA TYR A 163 10.82 -1.01 3.59
C TYR A 163 10.16 -1.96 2.59
N THR A 164 9.71 -3.14 3.00
CA THR A 164 9.01 -4.08 2.12
C THR A 164 7.77 -3.45 1.48
N ARG A 165 6.92 -2.85 2.31
CA ARG A 165 5.66 -2.23 1.85
C ARG A 165 5.90 -1.05 0.92
N LEU A 166 6.97 -0.28 1.14
CA LEU A 166 7.34 0.84 0.28
C LEU A 166 7.67 0.41 -1.17
N LEU A 167 8.02 -0.85 -1.44
CA LEU A 167 8.30 -1.32 -2.80
C LEU A 167 7.08 -1.19 -3.72
N GLY A 168 5.88 -1.40 -3.17
CA GLY A 168 4.62 -1.21 -3.88
C GLY A 168 4.24 0.26 -4.10
N GLN A 169 4.88 1.19 -3.37
CA GLN A 169 4.50 2.60 -3.31
C GLN A 169 5.46 3.50 -4.12
N GLN A 170 5.66 3.16 -5.41
CA GLN A 170 6.66 3.81 -6.28
C GLN A 170 6.52 5.34 -6.38
N SER A 171 5.29 5.86 -6.30
CA SER A 171 5.03 7.31 -6.33
C SER A 171 5.73 8.06 -5.18
N LEU A 172 5.94 7.41 -4.04
CA LEU A 172 6.52 8.02 -2.85
C LEU A 172 8.04 8.19 -2.90
N TRP A 173 8.72 7.50 -3.82
CA TRP A 173 10.18 7.50 -3.90
C TRP A 173 10.80 7.65 -5.31
N SER A 174 10.04 7.38 -6.38
CA SER A 174 10.59 7.38 -7.74
C SER A 174 11.05 8.77 -8.20
N TYR A 175 12.04 8.83 -9.10
CA TYR A 175 12.57 10.10 -9.62
C TYR A 175 11.62 10.84 -10.59
N ARG A 176 10.55 10.18 -11.07
CA ARG A 176 9.73 10.68 -12.19
C ARG A 176 8.65 11.71 -11.80
N GLY A 177 8.49 12.02 -10.51
CA GLY A 177 7.57 13.04 -10.01
C GLY A 177 8.30 14.19 -9.33
N ASN A 178 7.63 15.35 -9.22
CA ASN A 178 8.03 16.43 -8.31
C ASN A 178 8.53 15.83 -6.98
N LYS A 179 9.74 16.22 -6.53
CA LYS A 179 10.46 15.74 -5.32
C LYS A 179 9.64 14.79 -4.44
N SER A 180 9.68 13.48 -4.75
CA SER A 180 8.93 12.48 -4.00
C SER A 180 9.27 12.54 -2.51
N ILE A 181 8.24 12.51 -1.66
CA ILE A 181 8.36 12.89 -0.25
C ILE A 181 9.39 12.08 0.53
N LEU A 182 9.56 10.80 0.20
CA LEU A 182 10.49 9.92 0.92
C LEU A 182 11.96 10.15 0.55
N ARG A 183 12.25 10.91 -0.52
CA ARG A 183 13.63 11.23 -0.92
C ARG A 183 14.30 12.21 0.03
N THR A 184 13.51 13.05 0.70
CA THR A 184 13.99 14.09 1.63
C THR A 184 13.67 13.76 3.09
N LYS A 185 12.81 12.76 3.35
CA LYS A 185 12.51 12.30 4.71
C LYS A 185 13.63 11.42 5.26
N PRO A 186 13.99 11.54 6.55
CA PRO A 186 14.98 10.70 7.19
C PRO A 186 14.44 9.30 7.47
N ILE A 187 14.32 8.48 6.43
CA ILE A 187 13.74 7.12 6.53
C ILE A 187 14.78 6.02 6.57
N ILE A 188 16.04 6.31 6.23
CA ILE A 188 17.09 5.30 6.13
C ILE A 188 17.79 5.17 7.47
N ARG A 189 17.73 3.98 8.09
CA ARG A 189 18.39 3.69 9.36
C ARG A 189 19.84 3.23 9.16
N LEU A 190 20.75 3.87 9.88
CA LEU A 190 22.17 3.57 9.90
C LEU A 190 22.51 2.53 10.99
N GLU A 191 23.75 2.04 11.01
CA GLU A 191 24.27 1.18 12.09
C GLU A 191 24.16 1.81 13.48
N THR A 192 24.23 3.13 13.56
CA THR A 192 24.07 3.90 14.81
C THR A 192 22.62 3.96 15.30
N ASN A 193 21.67 3.37 14.57
CA ASN A 193 20.21 3.54 14.71
C ASN A 193 19.70 4.97 14.43
N GLU A 194 20.58 5.88 14.01
CA GLU A 194 20.17 7.18 13.52
C GLU A 194 19.52 7.06 12.14
N HIS A 195 18.63 8.00 11.84
CA HIS A 195 17.90 8.05 10.59
C HIS A 195 18.39 9.22 9.72
N ILE A 196 18.64 8.95 8.44
CA ILE A 196 19.07 9.95 7.46
C ILE A 196 18.20 9.90 6.21
N ALA A 197 18.08 11.05 5.54
CA ALA A 197 17.40 11.13 4.26
C ALA A 197 18.24 10.45 3.16
N PRO A 198 17.62 9.77 2.19
CA PRO A 198 18.36 9.18 1.07
C PRO A 198 19.17 10.23 0.28
N PHE A 199 18.58 11.41 0.08
CA PHE A 199 19.17 12.52 -0.65
C PHE A 199 19.26 13.78 0.20
N ASN A 200 20.21 14.66 -0.09
CA ASN A 200 20.30 16.00 0.48
C ASN A 200 19.46 17.01 -0.34
N ASP A 201 19.47 18.28 0.06
CA ASP A 201 18.72 19.34 -0.63
C ASP A 201 19.15 19.55 -2.10
N ASP A 202 20.42 19.26 -2.41
CA ASP A 202 20.99 19.25 -3.76
C ASP A 202 20.65 17.98 -4.57
N SER A 203 19.80 17.10 -4.03
CA SER A 203 19.46 15.80 -4.63
C SER A 203 20.65 14.84 -4.81
N LYS A 204 21.75 15.05 -4.06
CA LYS A 204 22.88 14.13 -3.98
C LYS A 204 22.63 13.05 -2.94
N ILE A 205 23.14 11.86 -3.20
CA ILE A 205 23.03 10.70 -2.30
C ILE A 205 23.81 10.93 -1.01
N GLN A 206 23.22 10.56 0.12
CA GLN A 206 23.84 10.69 1.45
C GLN A 206 24.22 9.36 2.10
N VAL A 207 23.62 8.26 1.66
CA VAL A 207 23.76 6.94 2.29
C VAL A 207 23.97 5.88 1.22
N TYR A 208 24.72 4.83 1.53
CA TYR A 208 25.11 3.78 0.60
C TYR A 208 24.79 2.38 1.14
N LEU A 209 24.84 1.38 0.27
CA LEU A 209 24.74 -0.01 0.71
C LEU A 209 25.99 -0.43 1.50
N PRO A 210 25.82 -1.21 2.58
CA PRO A 210 26.96 -1.75 3.31
C PRO A 210 27.71 -2.77 2.45
N THR A 211 29.04 -2.73 2.56
CA THR A 211 29.98 -3.67 1.94
C THR A 211 30.63 -4.54 3.01
N GLU A 212 31.32 -5.61 2.61
CA GLU A 212 32.08 -6.47 3.53
C GLU A 212 33.23 -5.72 4.22
N THR A 213 33.76 -4.69 3.57
CA THR A 213 34.77 -3.79 4.12
C THR A 213 34.15 -2.55 4.75
N LYS A 214 34.81 -2.03 5.79
CA LYS A 214 34.42 -0.77 6.44
C LYS A 214 34.48 0.38 5.44
N SER A 215 33.33 1.01 5.19
CA SER A 215 33.20 2.16 4.30
C SER A 215 33.48 3.47 5.05
N GLU A 216 34.06 4.45 4.37
CA GLU A 216 34.16 5.84 4.85
C GLU A 216 32.84 6.59 4.69
N TYR A 217 31.94 6.07 3.85
CA TYR A 217 30.61 6.63 3.63
C TYR A 217 29.58 6.08 4.62
N LYS A 218 28.54 6.87 4.90
CA LYS A 218 27.39 6.41 5.69
C LYS A 218 26.70 5.25 4.96
N THR A 219 26.44 4.16 5.68
CA THR A 219 25.82 2.97 5.11
C THR A 219 24.53 2.61 5.83
N VAL A 220 23.59 2.02 5.10
CA VAL A 220 22.38 1.41 5.67
C VAL A 220 22.80 0.31 6.64
N LYS A 221 22.07 0.16 7.75
CA LYS A 221 22.29 -0.91 8.72
C LYS A 221 22.31 -2.28 8.03
N HIS A 222 23.33 -3.08 8.33
CA HIS A 222 23.71 -4.29 7.61
C HIS A 222 22.63 -5.38 7.67
N ILE A 223 21.84 -5.44 8.75
CA ILE A 223 20.74 -6.39 8.89
C ILE A 223 19.73 -6.28 7.72
N PHE A 224 19.49 -5.05 7.23
CA PHE A 224 18.58 -4.79 6.12
C PHE A 224 19.13 -5.27 4.76
N ASN A 225 20.43 -5.54 4.66
CA ASN A 225 21.06 -6.10 3.46
C ASN A 225 21.02 -7.64 3.45
N VAL A 226 21.03 -8.29 4.62
CA VAL A 226 21.07 -9.76 4.75
C VAL A 226 19.69 -10.37 4.55
N GLU A 227 18.65 -9.84 5.20
CA GLU A 227 17.28 -10.35 5.03
C GLU A 227 16.73 -10.11 3.63
N ALA A 228 17.13 -8.98 3.03
CA ALA A 228 16.86 -8.70 1.62
C ALA A 228 17.36 -9.82 0.69
N LYS A 229 18.49 -10.48 1.00
CA LYS A 229 19.00 -11.62 0.21
C LYS A 229 18.21 -12.90 0.46
N SER A 230 17.78 -13.14 1.71
CA SER A 230 17.06 -14.37 2.11
C SER A 230 15.65 -14.45 1.50
N GLN A 231 14.89 -13.34 1.53
CA GLN A 231 13.50 -13.33 1.04
C GLN A 231 13.37 -13.35 -0.50
N LEU A 232 14.45 -13.03 -1.23
CA LEU A 232 14.48 -13.08 -2.69
C LEU A 232 14.64 -14.49 -3.24
N SER A 233 15.17 -15.43 -2.45
CA SER A 233 15.40 -16.81 -2.89
C SER A 233 14.12 -17.63 -3.04
N SER A 234 13.00 -17.24 -2.42
CA SER A 234 11.76 -18.04 -2.39
C SER A 234 10.71 -17.66 -3.43
N THR A 235 10.86 -16.53 -4.13
CA THR A 235 9.73 -15.86 -4.81
C THR A 235 9.93 -15.66 -6.32
N PHE A 236 11.09 -16.02 -6.89
CA PHE A 236 11.57 -15.45 -8.17
C PHE A 236 11.86 -16.44 -9.33
N GLU A 237 11.18 -17.58 -9.43
CA GLU A 237 11.41 -18.50 -10.57
C GLU A 237 10.51 -18.29 -11.80
N THR A 238 9.57 -17.33 -11.86
CA THR A 238 8.49 -17.40 -12.88
C THR A 238 8.22 -16.21 -13.82
N ARG A 239 9.08 -15.18 -14.00
CA ARG A 239 8.82 -14.19 -15.08
C ARG A 239 10.04 -13.38 -15.58
N PHE A 240 10.40 -13.67 -16.83
CA PHE A 240 10.97 -12.85 -17.92
C PHE A 240 12.33 -12.12 -17.81
N ASP A 241 13.21 -12.65 -18.67
CA ASP A 241 14.26 -12.09 -19.55
C ASP A 241 14.34 -10.58 -19.87
N LYS A 242 15.62 -10.18 -20.04
CA LYS A 242 16.20 -9.04 -20.80
C LYS A 242 15.79 -7.63 -20.36
N TYR A 243 16.79 -6.92 -19.83
CA TYR A 243 16.76 -5.54 -19.33
C TYR A 243 16.03 -5.34 -18.01
N LEU A 244 16.56 -5.90 -16.92
CA LEU A 244 16.49 -5.38 -15.55
C LEU A 244 17.12 -6.45 -14.64
N PRO A 245 18.10 -6.16 -13.77
CA PRO A 245 18.45 -7.06 -12.68
C PRO A 245 17.81 -6.55 -11.37
N CYS A 246 16.58 -6.98 -11.09
CA CYS A 246 16.17 -8.01 -10.11
C CYS A 246 16.02 -7.52 -8.65
N VAL A 247 14.87 -6.90 -8.32
CA VAL A 247 13.67 -7.33 -7.55
C VAL A 247 13.78 -7.41 -6.01
N GLY A 248 12.76 -6.85 -5.35
CA GLY A 248 12.15 -7.25 -4.06
C GLY A 248 12.66 -6.65 -2.74
N TYR A 249 13.80 -5.98 -2.72
CA TYR A 249 14.29 -5.04 -1.66
C TYR A 249 15.39 -4.17 -2.25
N HIS A 250 16.11 -4.80 -3.18
CA HIS A 250 17.00 -4.21 -4.15
C HIS A 250 16.34 -3.06 -4.94
N LEU A 251 15.01 -3.02 -5.12
CA LEU A 251 14.37 -1.92 -5.86
C LEU A 251 14.25 -0.62 -5.08
N LEU A 252 14.05 -0.62 -3.75
CA LEU A 252 14.10 0.62 -2.99
C LEU A 252 15.54 1.09 -2.88
N ILE A 253 16.45 0.21 -2.48
CA ILE A 253 17.81 0.66 -2.22
C ILE A 253 18.54 1.04 -3.52
N TYR A 254 18.21 0.47 -4.69
CA TYR A 254 18.78 0.91 -5.98
C TYR A 254 18.01 2.03 -6.67
N SER A 255 16.73 2.24 -6.35
CA SER A 255 16.03 3.46 -6.80
C SER A 255 16.38 4.68 -5.96
N PHE A 256 16.83 4.48 -4.72
CA PHE A 256 17.40 5.51 -3.86
C PHE A 256 18.90 5.71 -4.09
N LEU A 257 19.69 4.67 -4.36
CA LEU A 257 21.16 4.73 -4.28
C LEU A 257 21.84 4.14 -5.54
N PRO A 258 22.69 4.90 -6.26
CA PRO A 258 23.53 4.33 -7.31
C PRO A 258 24.70 3.56 -6.67
N ARG A 259 24.97 2.35 -7.17
CA ARG A 259 26.22 1.64 -6.91
C ARG A 259 27.37 2.34 -7.66
N ILE A 260 28.41 2.73 -6.93
CA ILE A 260 29.76 2.85 -7.49
C ILE A 260 30.43 1.49 -7.26
N ASN A 261 30.60 0.69 -8.32
CA ASN A 261 31.72 -0.23 -8.40
C ASN A 261 32.07 -0.54 -9.86
N PHE A 262 33.07 0.15 -10.40
CA PHE A 262 33.46 0.15 -11.80
C PHE A 262 34.28 -1.09 -12.22
N GLN A 263 34.52 -2.06 -11.33
CA GLN A 263 35.37 -3.23 -11.63
C GLN A 263 34.63 -4.53 -11.98
N VAL A 264 33.31 -4.63 -11.71
CA VAL A 264 32.52 -5.82 -12.12
C VAL A 264 32.03 -5.71 -13.57
N PHE A 265 32.00 -4.51 -14.14
CA PHE A 265 31.53 -4.25 -15.52
C PHE A 265 32.45 -4.86 -16.59
N GLN A 266 33.77 -4.92 -16.33
CA GLN A 266 34.71 -5.52 -17.28
C GLN A 266 34.68 -7.05 -17.27
N PHE A 267 34.43 -7.67 -16.12
CA PHE A 267 34.37 -9.14 -16.02
C PHE A 267 33.08 -9.72 -16.61
N VAL A 268 31.95 -9.01 -16.44
CA VAL A 268 30.66 -9.43 -17.00
C VAL A 268 30.60 -9.22 -18.52
N SER A 269 31.21 -8.15 -19.05
CA SER A 269 31.32 -7.94 -20.51
C SER A 269 32.07 -9.08 -21.21
N ALA A 270 33.21 -9.51 -20.64
CA ALA A 270 34.00 -10.61 -21.19
C ALA A 270 33.26 -11.96 -21.15
N TYR A 271 32.53 -12.23 -20.06
CA TYR A 271 31.72 -13.45 -19.92
C TYR A 271 30.54 -13.49 -20.91
N PHE A 272 29.89 -12.34 -21.17
CA PHE A 272 28.80 -12.24 -22.15
C PHE A 272 29.29 -12.32 -23.60
N GLN A 273 30.47 -11.81 -23.92
CA GLN A 273 31.08 -11.99 -25.24
C GLN A 273 31.34 -13.48 -25.50
N LEU A 274 31.89 -14.22 -24.54
CA LEU A 274 32.14 -15.67 -24.66
C LEU A 274 30.84 -16.48 -24.81
N LEU A 275 29.81 -16.15 -24.02
CA LEU A 275 28.49 -16.80 -24.09
C LEU A 275 27.74 -16.49 -25.39
N SER A 276 27.90 -15.27 -25.94
CA SER A 276 27.32 -14.92 -27.23
C SER A 276 27.98 -15.69 -28.38
N GLN A 277 29.31 -15.88 -28.32
CA GLN A 277 30.03 -16.68 -29.29
C GLN A 277 29.67 -18.16 -29.20
N LEU A 278 29.49 -18.71 -27.99
CA LEU A 278 29.05 -20.09 -27.79
C LEU A 278 27.60 -20.33 -28.25
N LYS A 279 26.68 -19.38 -28.00
CA LYS A 279 25.29 -19.46 -28.50
C LYS A 279 25.18 -19.29 -30.02
N MET A 280 26.02 -18.44 -30.61
CA MET A 280 26.12 -18.32 -32.06
C MET A 280 26.69 -19.60 -32.67
N ALA A 281 27.74 -20.19 -32.08
CA ALA A 281 28.31 -21.46 -32.52
C ALA A 281 27.28 -22.60 -32.43
N SER A 282 26.50 -22.70 -31.35
CA SER A 282 25.43 -23.70 -31.23
C SER A 282 24.31 -23.48 -32.24
N PHE A 283 23.96 -22.22 -32.55
CA PHE A 283 22.94 -21.89 -33.53
C PHE A 283 23.39 -22.23 -34.96
N PHE A 284 24.65 -21.98 -35.31
CA PHE A 284 25.22 -22.36 -36.60
C PHE A 284 25.33 -23.88 -36.77
N LEU A 285 25.75 -24.61 -35.72
CA LEU A 285 25.77 -26.08 -35.70
C LEU A 285 24.35 -26.68 -35.83
N HIS A 286 23.35 -26.04 -35.25
CA HIS A 286 21.96 -26.50 -35.37
C HIS A 286 21.37 -26.20 -36.76
N GLN A 287 21.71 -25.06 -37.38
CA GLN A 287 21.29 -24.74 -38.75
C GLN A 287 21.96 -25.59 -39.83
N THR A 288 23.23 -25.97 -39.66
CA THR A 288 23.90 -26.90 -40.59
C THR A 288 23.29 -28.29 -40.51
N SER A 289 23.04 -28.80 -39.30
CA SER A 289 22.33 -30.08 -39.08
C SER A 289 20.92 -30.08 -39.70
N HIS A 290 20.16 -28.99 -39.56
CA HIS A 290 18.81 -28.89 -40.14
C HIS A 290 18.81 -28.81 -41.68
N LYS A 291 19.82 -28.18 -42.30
CA LYS A 291 19.97 -28.11 -43.76
C LYS A 291 20.43 -29.45 -44.36
N ASP A 292 21.26 -30.21 -43.66
CA ASP A 292 21.69 -31.54 -44.10
C ASP A 292 20.56 -32.58 -43.98
N LEU A 293 19.73 -32.49 -42.93
CA LEU A 293 18.51 -33.31 -42.79
C LEU A 293 17.45 -32.98 -43.85
N GLN A 294 17.29 -31.70 -44.23
CA GLN A 294 16.39 -31.32 -45.31
C GLN A 294 16.89 -31.77 -46.70
N LYS A 295 18.20 -31.75 -46.96
CA LYS A 295 18.78 -32.29 -48.20
C LYS A 295 18.62 -33.81 -48.33
N GLN A 296 18.81 -34.57 -47.24
CA GLN A 296 18.60 -36.02 -47.24
C GLN A 296 17.12 -36.39 -47.46
N ASN A 297 16.18 -35.66 -46.85
CA ASN A 297 14.75 -35.90 -47.05
C ASN A 297 14.27 -35.56 -48.48
N ILE A 298 14.83 -34.52 -49.11
CA ILE A 298 14.53 -34.19 -50.51
C ILE A 298 15.10 -35.25 -51.47
N HIS A 299 16.32 -35.75 -51.20
CA HIS A 299 16.93 -36.81 -52.02
C HIS A 299 16.19 -38.15 -51.90
N TRP A 300 15.67 -38.49 -50.71
CA TRP A 300 14.84 -39.68 -50.48
C TRP A 300 13.48 -39.56 -51.21
N TYR A 301 12.83 -38.39 -51.17
CA TYR A 301 11.57 -38.15 -51.89
C TYR A 301 11.72 -38.20 -53.42
N ILE A 302 12.85 -37.70 -53.95
CA ILE A 302 13.12 -37.76 -55.40
C ILE A 302 13.41 -39.20 -55.86
N GLN A 303 14.07 -40.04 -55.06
CA GLN A 303 14.29 -41.45 -55.40
C GLN A 303 13.01 -42.31 -55.34
N GLN A 304 12.07 -42.02 -54.44
CA GLN A 304 10.77 -42.71 -54.36
C GLN A 304 9.79 -42.31 -55.49
N SER A 305 10.03 -41.17 -56.16
CA SER A 305 9.15 -40.68 -57.24
C SER A 305 9.59 -41.13 -58.64
N ILE A 306 10.72 -41.83 -58.76
CA ILE A 306 11.33 -42.29 -60.02
C ILE A 306 11.35 -43.84 -60.12
N SER A 307 10.70 -44.55 -59.18
CA SER A 307 10.46 -45.99 -59.19
C SER A 307 8.98 -46.31 -59.21
#